data_AF-A0A3E0R7B9-F1
#
_entry.id   AF-A0A3E0R7B9-F1
#
_cell.length_a   1.000
_cell.length_b   1.000
_cell.length_c   1.000
_cell.angle_alpha   90.00
_cell.angle_beta   90.00
_cell.angle_gamma   90.00
#
_symmetry.space_group_name_H-M   'P 1'
#
loop_
_entity.id
_entity.type
_entity.pdbx_description
1 polymer ?
#
loop_
_entity_poly.entity_id
_entity_poly.type
_entity_poly.pdbx_seq_one_letter_code
_entity_poly.pdbx_strand_id
1 'polypeptide(L)' 'MNLKKQIADSMMSYLNGKVKYHQANVMVYLQNPVGIGEHPDIMAAIEEELEKAASYQEKLDQLGEILMGSNG' A
#
# COMPACT_ATOMS: atom_id res chain seq x y z
N MET A 1 -0.43 -26.14 11.57
CA MET A 1 -0.38 -24.75 11.05
C MET A 1 -1.48 -23.96 11.73
N ASN A 2 -1.18 -22.80 12.31
CA ASN A 2 -2.17 -22.01 13.05
C ASN A 2 -2.93 -21.10 12.07
N LEU A 3 -4.25 -21.28 11.96
CA LEU A 3 -5.10 -20.52 11.03
C LEU A 3 -5.03 -19.01 11.27
N LYS A 4 -4.96 -18.57 12.54
CA LYS A 4 -4.81 -17.13 12.87
C LYS A 4 -3.51 -16.57 12.31
N LYS A 5 -2.41 -17.31 12.46
CA LYS A 5 -1.10 -16.92 11.90
C LYS A 5 -1.16 -16.82 10.37
N GLN A 6 -1.77 -17.80 9.70
CA GLN A 6 -1.89 -17.78 8.25
C GLN A 6 -2.71 -16.60 7.73
N ILE A 7 -3.82 -16.26 8.40
CA ILE A 7 -4.64 -15.10 8.05
C ILE A 7 -3.84 -13.80 8.25
N ALA A 8 -3.14 -13.67 9.38
CA ALA A 8 -2.30 -12.51 9.68
C ALA A 8 -1.18 -12.33 8.64
N ASP A 9 -0.41 -13.38 8.36
CA ASP A 9 0.68 -13.36 7.38
C ASP A 9 0.15 -13.00 5.97
N SER A 10 -1.02 -13.52 5.59
CA SER A 10 -1.65 -13.22 4.31
C SER A 10 -2.10 -11.76 4.23
N MET A 11 -2.69 -11.22 5.30
CA MET A 11 -3.12 -9.82 5.34
C MET A 11 -1.93 -8.86 5.32
N MET A 12 -0.88 -9.14 6.10
CA MET A 12 0.38 -8.36 6.06
C MET A 12 0.97 -8.33 4.65
N SER A 13 1.01 -9.48 3.98
CA SER A 13 1.51 -9.59 2.60
C SER A 13 0.65 -8.79 1.61
N TYR A 14 -0.68 -8.85 1.75
CA TYR A 14 -1.61 -8.08 0.93
C TYR A 14 -1.43 -6.56 1.11
N LEU A 15 -1.41 -6.08 2.35
CA LEU A 15 -1.26 -4.65 2.66
C LEU A 15 0.09 -4.11 2.16
N ASN A 16 1.18 -4.83 2.41
CA ASN A 16 2.51 -4.47 1.90
C ASN A 16 2.54 -4.48 0.35
N GLY A 17 1.89 -5.46 -0.28
CA GLY A 17 1.72 -5.50 -1.74
C GLY A 17 1.00 -4.26 -2.27
N LYS A 18 -0.05 -3.80 -1.58
CA LYS A 18 -0.79 -2.58 -1.92
C LYS A 18 0.04 -1.31 -1.75
N VAL A 19 0.84 -1.20 -0.68
CA VAL A 19 1.79 -0.08 -0.51
C VAL A 19 2.73 0.00 -1.71
N LYS A 20 3.40 -1.11 -2.04
CA LYS A 20 4.35 -1.17 -3.17
C LYS A 20 3.69 -0.90 -4.52
N TYR A 21 2.46 -1.39 -4.71
CA TYR A 21 1.68 -1.15 -5.92
C TYR A 21 1.44 0.35 -6.13
N HIS A 22 0.99 1.07 -5.10
CA HIS A 22 0.72 2.50 -5.20
C HIS A 22 2.00 3.32 -5.35
N GLN A 23 3.08 2.94 -4.66
CA GLN A 23 4.41 3.54 -4.88
C GLN A 23 4.91 3.34 -6.31
N ALA A 24 4.69 2.17 -6.90
CA ALA A 24 5.07 1.91 -8.30
C ALA A 24 4.27 2.80 -9.27
N ASN A 25 2.98 3.02 -9.03
CA ASN A 25 2.17 3.95 -9.83
C ASN A 25 2.72 5.38 -9.76
N VAL A 26 3.09 5.87 -8.56
CA VAL A 26 3.76 7.17 -8.40
C VAL A 26 5.05 7.22 -9.24
N MET A 27 5.91 6.21 -9.14
CA MET A 27 7.15 6.14 -9.91
C MET A 27 6.91 6.17 -11.42
N VAL A 28 5.87 5.48 -11.86
CA VAL A 28 5.46 5.45 -13.26
C VAL A 28 5.02 6.85 -13.74
N TYR A 29 4.19 7.57 -12.97
CA TYR A 29 3.83 8.95 -13.29
C TYR A 29 5.03 9.91 -13.30
N LEU A 30 6.01 9.70 -12.42
CA LEU A 30 7.23 10.52 -12.35
C LEU A 30 8.21 10.26 -13.50
N GLN A 31 8.30 9.02 -13.99
CA GLN A 31 9.30 8.61 -15.00
C GLN A 31 8.78 8.63 -16.44
N ASN A 32 7.54 8.23 -16.67
CA ASN A 32 6.94 8.13 -17.99
C ASN A 32 5.47 8.58 -17.95
N PRO A 33 5.21 9.90 -17.81
CA PRO A 33 3.85 10.42 -17.83
C PRO A 33 3.15 10.25 -19.19
N VAL A 34 3.93 10.02 -20.26
CA VAL A 34 3.44 9.94 -21.64
C VAL A 34 2.86 8.53 -21.90
N GLY A 35 1.53 8.44 -22.06
CA GLY A 35 0.85 7.23 -22.55
C GLY A 35 -0.05 6.49 -21.56
N ILE A 36 -0.12 6.90 -20.29
CA ILE A 36 -0.90 6.19 -19.23
C ILE A 36 -2.32 6.76 -19.07
N GLY A 37 -2.59 7.84 -19.75
CA GLY A 37 -3.91 8.43 -19.81
C GLY A 37 -3.76 9.93 -19.87
N GLU A 38 -4.63 10.52 -20.68
CA GLU A 38 -4.92 11.93 -20.75
C GLU A 38 -5.54 12.40 -19.42
N HIS A 39 -4.91 12.13 -18.28
CA HIS A 39 -5.27 12.78 -17.02
C HIS A 39 -4.72 14.20 -17.13
N PRO A 40 -5.59 15.23 -17.24
CA PRO A 40 -5.13 16.61 -17.40
C PRO A 40 -4.32 17.09 -16.19
N ASP A 41 -4.39 16.35 -15.07
CA ASP A 41 -3.68 16.64 -13.84
C ASP A 41 -2.94 15.40 -13.30
N ILE A 42 -1.66 15.29 -13.68
CA ILE A 42 -0.74 14.25 -13.22
C ILE A 42 -0.43 14.43 -11.72
N MET A 43 -0.45 15.66 -11.22
CA MET A 43 -0.14 15.93 -9.81
C MET A 43 -1.24 15.41 -8.90
N ALA A 44 -2.51 15.62 -9.27
CA ALA A 44 -3.64 15.04 -8.56
C ALA A 44 -3.59 13.50 -8.54
N ALA A 45 -3.21 12.86 -9.65
CA ALA A 45 -3.05 11.41 -9.70
C ALA A 45 -1.92 10.90 -8.80
N ILE A 46 -0.79 11.62 -8.74
CA ILE A 46 0.31 11.31 -7.82
C ILE A 46 -0.15 11.45 -6.36
N GLU A 47 -0.86 12.52 -6.03
CA GLU A 47 -1.38 12.77 -4.68
C GLU A 47 -2.34 11.65 -4.24
N GLU A 48 -3.26 11.24 -5.11
CA GLU A 48 -4.19 10.15 -4.83
C GLU A 48 -3.47 8.81 -4.59
N GLU A 49 -2.44 8.49 -5.39
CA GLU A 49 -1.66 7.27 -5.20
C GLU A 49 -0.82 7.31 -3.93
N LEU A 50 -0.29 8.48 -3.55
CA LEU A 50 0.41 8.68 -2.27
C LEU A 50 -0.53 8.51 -1.07
N GLU A 51 -1.74 9.08 -1.13
CA GLU A 51 -2.76 8.93 -0.07
C GLU A 51 -3.13 7.45 0.12
N LYS A 52 -3.35 6.72 -0.99
CA LYS A 52 -3.61 5.28 -0.93
C LYS A 52 -2.44 4.53 -0.31
N ALA A 53 -1.21 4.80 -0.73
CA ALA A 53 -0.02 4.17 -0.17
C ALA A 53 0.09 4.40 1.35
N ALA A 54 -0.12 5.64 1.80
CA ALA A 54 -0.13 6.00 3.21
C ALA A 54 -1.22 5.26 4.00
N SER A 55 -2.45 5.20 3.48
CA SER A 55 -3.56 4.48 4.12
C SER A 55 -3.29 2.97 4.26
N TYR A 56 -2.66 2.34 3.26
CA TYR A 56 -2.29 0.92 3.35
C TYR A 56 -1.12 0.70 4.32
N GLN A 57 -0.17 1.64 4.38
CA GLN A 57 0.94 1.57 5.32
C GLN A 57 0.45 1.68 6.77
N GLU A 58 -0.46 2.61 7.06
CA GLU A 58 -1.06 2.75 8.39
C GLU A 58 -1.77 1.46 8.82
N LYS A 59 -2.56 0.84 7.93
CA LYS A 59 -3.22 -0.45 8.20
C LYS A 59 -2.22 -1.57 8.47
N LEU A 60 -1.10 -1.59 7.73
CA LEU A 60 -0.03 -2.58 7.90
C LEU A 60 0.62 -2.43 9.28
N ASP A 61 0.93 -1.19 9.66
CA ASP A 61 1.56 -0.86 10.94
C ASP A 61 0.62 -1.20 12.11
N GLN A 62 -0.66 -0.80 12.01
CA GLN A 62 -1.68 -1.13 13.01
C GLN A 62 -1.86 -2.64 13.19
N LEU A 63 -1.88 -3.41 12.09
CA LEU A 63 -1.93 -4.87 12.18
C LEU A 63 -0.66 -5.44 12.85
N GLY A 64 0.51 -4.90 12.52
CA GLY A 64 1.78 -5.25 13.17
C GLY A 64 1.75 -5.01 14.68
N GLU A 65 1.28 -3.84 15.12
CA GLU A 65 1.11 -3.49 16.54
C GLU A 65 0.18 -4.46 17.27
N ILE A 66 -0.98 -4.78 16.68
CA ILE A 66 -1.95 -5.73 17.27
C ILE A 66 -1.30 -7.11 17.46
N LEU A 67 -0.53 -7.58 16.48
CA LEU A 67 0.14 -8.88 16.55
C LEU A 67 1.25 -8.89 17.61
N MET A 68 2.01 -7.80 17.74
CA MET A 68 3.05 -7.66 18.78
C MET A 68 2.46 -7.54 20.19
N GLY A 69 1.38 -6.78 20.37
CA GLY A 69 0.70 -6.59 21.65
C GLY A 69 -0.05 -7.83 22.15
N SER A 70 -0.35 -8.79 21.27
CA SER A 70 -0.99 -10.06 21.64
C SER A 70 -0.06 -11.11 22.29
N ASN A 71 1.24 -10.78 22.45
CA ASN A 71 2.24 -11.63 23.13
C ASN A 71 2.49 -11.24 24.60
N GLY A 72 1.62 -10.42 25.20
CA GLY A 72 1.65 -10.02 26.62
C GLY A 72 0.68 -10.82 27.48
#